data_AF-A0A5R9A8V7-F1
#
_entry.id   AF-A0A5R9A8V7-F1
#
_cell.length_a   1.000
_cell.length_b   1.000
_cell.length_c   1.000
_cell.angle_alpha   90.00
_cell.angle_beta   90.00
_cell.angle_gamma   90.00
#
_symmetry.space_group_name_H-M   'P 1'
#
loop_
_entity.id
_entity.type
_entity.pdbx_description
1 polymer ?
#
loop_
_entity_poly.entity_id
_entity_poly.type
_entity_poly.pdbx_seq_one_letter_code
_entity_poly.pdbx_strand_id
1 'polypeptide(L)'
;MSPHLLFRVMGIAEAVSWTLLLGGIVLRATAGMDIAVTVGGGIHGFVFLAYAVTAVLVAKNQRMPRWPAAVAVISAVIPYATIPADVWLNRTGRLTGDWRHTPTSDPRDQLWHDRLFRLVLRRPIVSSLVLLTGVAVTFAALVALGSPLERLPD
;
A
#
# COMPACT_ATOMS: atom_id res chain seq x y z
N MET A 1 -10.06 5.33 -13.54
CA MET A 1 -8.59 5.27 -13.31
C MET A 1 -8.11 3.87 -13.62
N SER A 2 -7.04 3.70 -14.40
CA SER A 2 -6.47 2.38 -14.72
C SER A 2 -5.73 1.77 -13.51
N PRO A 3 -5.50 0.45 -13.47
CA PRO A 3 -4.74 -0.20 -12.39
C PRO A 3 -3.33 0.37 -12.24
N HIS A 4 -2.63 0.61 -13.35
CA HIS A 4 -1.31 1.23 -13.34
C HIS A 4 -1.35 2.64 -12.76
N LEU A 5 -2.31 3.48 -13.16
CA LEU A 5 -2.37 4.84 -12.64
C LEU A 5 -2.62 4.86 -11.12
N LEU A 6 -3.49 3.98 -10.62
CA LEU A 6 -3.68 3.82 -9.17
C LEU A 6 -2.38 3.41 -8.48
N PHE A 7 -1.71 2.37 -8.98
CA PHE A 7 -0.44 1.88 -8.44
C PHE A 7 0.63 2.97 -8.40
N ARG A 8 0.76 3.73 -9.49
CA ARG A 8 1.74 4.81 -9.63
C ARG A 8 1.45 5.99 -8.73
N VAL A 9 0.19 6.43 -8.64
CA VAL A 9 -0.21 7.52 -7.73
C VAL A 9 0.10 7.14 -6.29
N MET A 10 -0.25 5.92 -5.87
CA MET A 10 0.04 5.45 -4.53
C MET A 10 1.56 5.31 -4.30
N GLY A 11 2.32 4.84 -5.28
CA GLY A 11 3.78 4.73 -5.18
C GLY A 11 4.48 6.08 -5.02
N ILE A 12 4.01 7.10 -5.74
CA ILE A 12 4.48 8.49 -5.60
C ILE A 12 4.07 9.07 -4.24
N ALA A 13 2.82 8.89 -3.83
CA ALA A 13 2.36 9.33 -2.52
C ALA A 13 3.20 8.71 -1.39
N GLU A 14 3.53 7.42 -1.53
CA GLU A 14 4.38 6.71 -0.56
C GLU A 14 5.80 7.28 -0.52
N ALA A 15 6.39 7.57 -1.68
CA ALA A 15 7.70 8.22 -1.77
C ALA A 15 7.69 9.62 -1.11
N VAL A 16 6.64 10.41 -1.31
CA VAL A 16 6.48 11.72 -0.64
C VAL A 16 6.32 11.54 0.88
N SER A 17 5.57 10.53 1.32
CA SER A 17 5.38 10.26 2.75
C SER A 17 6.68 9.82 3.43
N TRP A 18 7.54 9.07 2.74
CA TRP A 18 8.90 8.75 3.18
C TRP A 18 9.72 10.03 3.39
N THR A 19 9.65 10.99 2.46
CA THR A 19 10.31 12.30 2.64
C THR A 19 9.81 13.03 3.88
N LEU A 20 8.50 13.02 4.15
CA LEU A 20 7.92 13.64 5.34
C LEU A 20 8.41 12.97 6.63
N LEU A 21 8.45 11.63 6.68
CA LEU A 21 8.95 10.89 7.83
C LEU A 21 10.45 11.16 8.06
N LEU A 22 11.28 11.03 7.02
CA LEU A 22 12.72 11.28 7.12
C LEU A 22 12.99 12.73 7.53
N GLY A 23 12.28 13.69 6.94
CA GLY A 23 12.33 15.10 7.34
C GLY A 23 11.94 15.30 8.80
N GLY A 24 10.87 14.64 9.26
CA GLY A 24 10.45 14.66 10.66
C GLY A 24 11.53 14.13 11.61
N ILE A 25 12.20 13.04 11.24
CA ILE A 25 13.32 12.47 12.03
C ILE A 25 14.49 13.45 12.12
N VAL A 26 14.86 14.09 11.00
CA VAL A 26 15.92 15.11 11.01
C VAL A 26 15.53 16.30 11.88
N LEU A 27 14.31 16.84 11.74
CA LEU A 27 13.83 17.96 12.54
C LEU A 27 13.76 17.65 14.03
N ARG A 28 13.40 16.42 14.40
CA ARG A 28 13.48 15.96 15.79
C ARG A 28 14.92 15.97 16.28
N ALA A 29 15.85 15.44 15.49
CA ALA A 29 17.25 15.32 15.87
C ALA A 29 17.99 16.68 15.94
N THR A 30 17.64 17.64 15.09
CA THR A 30 18.37 18.92 14.97
C THR A 30 17.68 20.09 15.66
N ALA A 31 16.35 20.04 15.81
CA ALA A 31 15.54 21.15 16.33
C ALA A 31 14.60 20.73 17.47
N GLY A 32 14.67 19.48 17.96
CA GLY A 32 13.85 19.00 19.08
C GLY A 32 12.36 18.90 18.77
N MET A 33 11.96 18.90 17.49
CA MET A 33 10.55 18.90 17.08
C MET A 33 9.95 17.48 17.04
N ASP A 34 9.62 16.91 18.20
CA ASP A 34 8.98 15.57 18.30
C ASP A 34 7.66 15.46 17.51
N ILE A 35 6.91 16.56 17.42
CA ILE A 35 5.66 16.63 16.65
C ILE A 35 5.88 16.33 15.15
N ALA A 36 7.06 16.67 14.61
CA ALA A 36 7.35 16.43 13.20
C ALA A 36 7.43 14.94 12.87
N VAL A 37 7.99 14.12 13.76
CA VAL A 37 8.00 12.64 13.62
C VAL A 37 6.59 12.08 13.81
N THR A 38 5.82 12.61 14.75
CA THR A 38 4.44 12.14 14.99
C THR A 38 3.56 12.35 13.75
N VAL A 39 3.60 13.55 13.17
CA VAL A 39 2.83 13.88 11.96
C VAL A 39 3.39 13.13 10.73
N GLY A 40 4.70 13.20 10.49
CA GLY A 40 5.34 12.55 9.34
C GLY A 40 5.18 11.03 9.37
N GLY A 41 5.40 10.41 10.54
CA GLY A 41 5.21 8.98 10.75
C GLY A 41 3.76 8.54 10.66
N GLY A 42 2.81 9.34 11.15
CA GLY A 42 1.38 9.04 11.01
C GLY A 42 0.92 9.06 9.55
N ILE A 43 1.32 10.09 8.79
CA ILE A 43 1.03 10.18 7.35
C ILE A 43 1.67 9.01 6.61
N HIS A 44 2.96 8.74 6.87
CA HIS A 44 3.67 7.64 6.24
C HIS A 44 3.02 6.28 6.53
N GLY A 45 2.74 5.95 7.79
CA GLY A 45 2.12 4.68 8.15
C GLY A 45 0.77 4.45 7.46
N PHE A 46 -0.04 5.51 7.31
CA PHE A 46 -1.30 5.43 6.57
C PHE A 46 -1.08 5.17 5.07
N VAL A 47 -0.19 5.93 4.43
CA VAL A 47 0.07 5.81 2.98
C VAL A 47 0.73 4.47 2.66
N PHE A 48 1.61 3.98 3.53
CA PHE A 48 2.26 2.67 3.45
C PHE A 48 1.22 1.54 3.38
N LEU A 49 0.26 1.53 4.29
CA LEU A 49 -0.82 0.52 4.32
C LEU A 49 -1.72 0.63 3.08
N ALA A 50 -2.07 1.85 2.68
CA ALA A 50 -2.89 2.08 1.48
C ALA A 50 -2.19 1.62 0.20
N TYR A 51 -0.88 1.87 0.09
CA TYR A 51 -0.04 1.37 -1.00
C TYR A 51 0.04 -0.16 -0.98
N ALA A 52 0.30 -0.79 0.17
CA ALA A 52 0.41 -2.24 0.28
C ALA A 52 -0.88 -2.95 -0.19
N VAL A 53 -2.05 -2.45 0.22
CA VAL A 53 -3.33 -3.00 -0.26
C VAL A 53 -3.52 -2.76 -1.76
N THR A 54 -3.19 -1.57 -2.25
CA THR A 54 -3.22 -1.27 -3.69
C THR A 54 -2.32 -2.22 -4.48
N ALA A 55 -1.10 -2.48 -4.00
CA ALA A 55 -0.16 -3.40 -4.63
C ALA A 55 -0.72 -4.82 -4.70
N VAL A 56 -1.33 -5.32 -3.62
CA VAL A 56 -2.00 -6.64 -3.62
C VAL A 56 -3.18 -6.67 -4.58
N LEU A 57 -4.02 -5.63 -4.61
CA LEU A 57 -5.17 -5.54 -5.51
C LEU A 57 -4.73 -5.53 -6.98
N VAL A 58 -3.72 -4.73 -7.33
CA VAL A 58 -3.20 -4.64 -8.69
C VAL A 58 -2.47 -5.93 -9.08
N ALA A 59 -1.68 -6.52 -8.18
CA ALA A 59 -1.01 -7.80 -8.42
C ALA A 59 -2.03 -8.92 -8.71
N LYS A 60 -3.12 -8.96 -7.93
CA LYS A 60 -4.23 -9.86 -8.18
C LYS A 60 -4.92 -9.54 -9.52
N ASN A 61 -5.25 -8.27 -9.77
CA ASN A 61 -5.89 -7.82 -11.02
C ASN A 61 -5.07 -8.19 -12.26
N GLN A 62 -3.74 -8.11 -12.20
CA GLN A 62 -2.87 -8.38 -13.33
C GLN A 62 -2.36 -9.83 -13.37
N ARG A 63 -2.85 -10.71 -12.46
CA ARG A 63 -2.36 -12.11 -12.33
C ARG A 63 -0.84 -12.17 -12.25
N MET A 64 -0.24 -11.24 -11.51
CA MET A 64 1.21 -11.21 -11.36
C MET A 64 1.70 -12.54 -10.76
N PRO A 65 2.80 -13.11 -11.29
CA PRO A 65 3.49 -14.19 -10.63
C PRO A 65 3.94 -13.77 -9.22
N ARG A 66 4.22 -14.76 -8.36
CA ARG A 66 4.55 -14.53 -6.96
C ARG A 66 5.71 -13.55 -6.76
N TRP A 67 6.73 -13.62 -7.62
CA TRP A 67 7.91 -12.76 -7.50
C TRP A 67 7.61 -11.27 -7.79
N PRO A 68 7.06 -10.87 -8.96
CA PRO A 68 6.65 -9.48 -9.18
C PRO A 68 5.65 -8.95 -8.14
N ALA A 69 4.73 -9.80 -7.67
CA ALA A 69 3.79 -9.42 -6.61
C ALA A 69 4.52 -9.13 -5.29
N ALA A 70 5.50 -9.96 -4.92
CA ALA A 70 6.33 -9.73 -3.74
C ALA A 70 7.16 -8.46 -3.87
N VAL A 71 7.78 -8.21 -5.03
CA VAL A 71 8.51 -6.95 -5.31
C VAL A 71 7.61 -5.74 -5.11
N ALA A 72 6.37 -5.77 -5.63
CA ALA A 72 5.43 -4.68 -5.47
C ALA A 72 5.15 -4.38 -3.98
N VAL A 73 4.84 -5.40 -3.18
CA VAL A 73 4.51 -5.21 -1.75
C VAL A 73 5.73 -4.82 -0.92
N ILE A 74 6.85 -5.52 -1.08
CA ILE A 74 8.08 -5.30 -0.29
C ILE A 74 8.69 -3.93 -0.60
N SER A 75 8.48 -3.38 -1.79
CA SER A 75 9.00 -2.06 -2.17
C SER A 75 8.51 -0.92 -1.28
N ALA A 76 7.40 -1.08 -0.56
CA ALA A 76 6.92 -0.07 0.39
C ALA A 76 7.83 0.08 1.62
N VAL A 77 8.55 -0.99 2.00
CA VAL A 77 9.37 -1.05 3.22
C VAL A 77 10.69 -0.29 3.05
N ILE A 78 11.22 -0.24 1.83
CA ILE A 78 12.49 0.41 1.53
C ILE A 78 12.19 1.83 1.02
N PRO A 79 12.78 2.89 1.62
CA PRO A 79 12.57 4.26 1.19
C PRO A 79 12.73 4.43 -0.32
N TYR A 80 11.76 5.08 -0.95
CA TYR A 80 11.70 5.38 -2.39
C TYR A 80 11.67 4.16 -3.33
N ALA A 81 11.70 2.92 -2.84
CA ALA A 81 11.76 1.73 -3.70
C ALA A 81 10.46 1.47 -4.47
N THR A 82 9.35 2.10 -4.09
CA THR A 82 8.09 2.09 -4.85
C THR A 82 8.25 2.66 -6.26
N ILE A 83 9.16 3.61 -6.47
CA ILE A 83 9.42 4.25 -7.76
C ILE A 83 10.14 3.30 -8.75
N PRO A 84 11.32 2.72 -8.44
CA PRO A 84 11.95 1.76 -9.34
C PRO A 84 11.09 0.49 -9.50
N ALA A 85 10.32 0.08 -8.48
CA ALA A 85 9.37 -1.02 -8.62
C ALA A 85 8.27 -0.72 -9.66
N ASP A 86 7.65 0.47 -9.61
CA ASP A 86 6.69 0.93 -10.62
C ASP A 86 7.31 0.94 -12.03
N VAL A 87 8.50 1.54 -12.17
CA VAL A 87 9.21 1.59 -13.45
C VAL A 87 9.49 0.19 -13.98
N TRP A 88 10.01 -0.73 -13.17
CA TRP A 88 10.33 -2.10 -13.58
C TRP A 88 9.08 -2.91 -13.93
N LEU A 89 8.04 -2.85 -13.10
CA LEU A 89 6.77 -3.57 -13.33
C LEU A 89 6.05 -3.04 -14.57
N ASN A 90 6.07 -1.72 -14.81
CA ASN A 90 5.51 -1.14 -16.01
C ASN A 90 6.32 -1.54 -17.26
N ARG A 91 7.65 -1.43 -17.23
CA ARG A 91 8.52 -1.79 -18.36
C ARG A 91 8.44 -3.27 -18.73
N THR A 92 8.19 -4.15 -17.75
CA THR A 92 8.01 -5.60 -17.97
C THR A 92 6.55 -5.98 -18.29
N GLY A 93 5.68 -4.99 -18.52
CA GLY A 93 4.29 -5.18 -18.92
C GLY A 93 3.37 -5.68 -17.80
N ARG A 94 3.85 -5.81 -16.56
CA ARG A 94 3.09 -6.37 -15.43
C ARG A 94 1.97 -5.48 -14.93
N LEU A 95 2.01 -4.18 -15.23
CA LEU A 95 0.96 -3.22 -14.90
C LEU A 95 0.00 -2.94 -16.07
N THR A 96 0.23 -3.56 -17.23
CA THR A 96 -0.57 -3.33 -18.44
C THR A 96 -1.93 -4.01 -18.35
N GLY A 97 -2.97 -3.32 -18.79
CA GLY A 97 -4.34 -3.83 -18.87
C GLY A 97 -5.31 -3.14 -17.92
N ASP A 98 -6.60 -3.33 -18.19
CA ASP A 98 -7.69 -2.71 -17.44
C ASP A 98 -8.10 -3.53 -16.21
N TRP A 99 -8.99 -2.95 -15.40
CA TRP A 99 -9.61 -3.65 -14.29
C TRP A 99 -10.49 -4.80 -14.80
N ARG A 100 -10.29 -6.00 -14.23
CA ARG A 100 -11.08 -7.19 -14.60
C ARG A 100 -12.42 -7.20 -13.87
N HIS A 101 -13.41 -6.53 -14.45
CA HIS A 101 -14.78 -6.44 -13.89
C HIS A 101 -15.64 -7.69 -14.16
N THR A 102 -15.33 -8.46 -15.21
CA THR A 102 -16.06 -9.66 -15.63
C THR A 102 -15.25 -10.94 -15.36
N PRO A 103 -15.89 -12.06 -14.96
CA PRO A 103 -15.23 -13.35 -14.85
C PRO A 103 -14.72 -13.79 -16.22
N THR A 104 -13.46 -14.23 -16.29
CA THR A 104 -12.94 -14.93 -17.47
C THR A 104 -12.96 -16.44 -17.26
N SER A 105 -12.70 -17.21 -18.32
CA SER A 105 -12.63 -18.68 -18.29
C SER A 105 -11.42 -19.24 -17.52
N ASP A 106 -10.58 -18.38 -16.92
CA ASP A 106 -9.42 -18.80 -16.14
C ASP A 106 -9.85 -19.48 -14.83
N PRO A 107 -9.35 -20.69 -14.51
CA PRO A 107 -9.64 -21.38 -13.25
C PRO A 107 -9.38 -20.54 -12.00
N ARG A 108 -8.44 -19.58 -12.07
CA ARG A 108 -8.07 -18.67 -10.97
C ARG A 108 -9.09 -17.56 -10.71
N ASP A 109 -10.15 -17.45 -11.51
CA ASP A 109 -11.26 -16.49 -11.30
C ASP A 109 -12.47 -17.14 -10.58
N GLN A 110 -12.41 -18.44 -10.31
CA GLN A 110 -13.48 -19.23 -9.67
C GLN A 110 -13.31 -19.37 -8.15
N LEU A 111 -12.26 -18.79 -7.57
CA LEU A 111 -12.00 -18.88 -6.13
C LEU A 111 -12.93 -17.94 -5.36
N TRP A 112 -13.19 -18.26 -4.09
CA TRP A 112 -14.08 -17.47 -3.23
C TRP A 112 -13.59 -16.02 -3.06
N HIS A 113 -12.27 -15.82 -2.98
CA HIS A 113 -11.63 -14.50 -2.91
C HIS A 113 -11.90 -13.62 -4.13
N ASP A 114 -12.33 -14.18 -5.25
CA ASP A 114 -12.58 -13.44 -6.49
C ASP A 114 -13.95 -12.78 -6.48
N ARG A 115 -14.91 -13.33 -5.72
CA ARG A 115 -16.19 -12.65 -5.47
C ARG A 115 -15.97 -11.39 -4.64
N LEU A 116 -15.13 -11.47 -3.62
CA LEU A 116 -14.73 -10.34 -2.78
C LEU A 116 -13.98 -9.28 -3.58
N PHE A 117 -13.01 -9.69 -4.39
CA PHE A 117 -12.28 -8.79 -5.30
C PHE A 117 -13.20 -8.11 -6.32
N ARG A 118 -14.17 -8.83 -6.92
CA ARG A 118 -15.13 -8.25 -7.85
C ARG A 118 -16.12 -7.30 -7.16
N LEU A 119 -16.52 -7.59 -5.92
CA LEU A 119 -17.34 -6.66 -5.14
C LEU A 119 -16.58 -5.35 -4.91
N VAL A 120 -15.29 -5.46 -4.59
CA VAL A 120 -14.39 -4.31 -4.43
C VAL A 120 -14.32 -3.47 -5.71
N LEU A 121 -14.13 -4.11 -6.86
CA LEU A 121 -14.06 -3.42 -8.15
C LEU A 121 -15.41 -2.85 -8.63
N ARG A 122 -16.54 -3.46 -8.26
CA ARG A 122 -17.88 -3.01 -8.68
C ARG A 122 -18.40 -1.83 -7.88
N ARG A 123 -17.89 -1.61 -6.67
CA ARG A 123 -18.27 -0.48 -5.81
C ARG A 123 -17.02 0.29 -5.37
N PRO A 124 -16.40 1.08 -6.26
CA PRO A 124 -15.12 1.73 -5.98
C PRO A 124 -15.19 2.66 -4.77
N ILE A 125 -16.26 3.45 -4.62
CA ILE A 125 -16.43 4.37 -3.48
C ILE A 125 -16.55 3.61 -2.17
N VAL A 126 -17.43 2.60 -2.10
CA VAL A 126 -17.62 1.79 -0.89
C VAL A 126 -16.33 1.07 -0.52
N SER A 127 -15.59 0.59 -1.51
CA SER A 127 -14.34 -0.13 -1.28
C SER A 127 -13.21 0.78 -0.84
N SER A 128 -13.14 2.00 -1.40
CA SER A 128 -12.25 3.04 -0.90
C SER A 128 -12.59 3.43 0.52
N LEU A 129 -13.88 3.57 0.88
CA LEU A 129 -14.31 3.87 2.25
C LEU A 129 -13.97 2.71 3.21
N VAL A 130 -14.30 1.47 2.84
CA VAL A 130 -13.96 0.28 3.66
C VAL A 130 -12.45 0.14 3.81
N LEU A 131 -11.68 0.38 2.76
CA LEU A 131 -10.22 0.38 2.82
C LEU A 131 -9.70 1.48 3.74
N LEU A 132 -10.21 2.71 3.58
CA LEU A 132 -9.85 3.85 4.41
C LEU A 132 -10.13 3.57 5.88
N THR A 133 -11.33 3.05 6.19
CA THR A 133 -11.72 2.67 7.55
C THR A 133 -10.87 1.52 8.06
N GLY A 134 -10.63 0.48 7.26
CA GLY A 134 -9.80 -0.66 7.65
C GLY A 134 -8.35 -0.27 7.93
N VAL A 135 -7.77 0.59 7.10
CA VAL A 135 -6.43 1.16 7.30
C VAL A 135 -6.42 2.03 8.56
N ALA A 136 -7.40 2.91 8.74
CA ALA A 136 -7.49 3.77 9.92
C ALA A 136 -7.63 2.96 11.22
N VAL A 137 -8.46 1.92 11.23
CA VAL A 137 -8.64 1.00 12.37
C VAL A 137 -7.35 0.23 12.64
N THR A 138 -6.71 -0.31 11.59
CA THR A 138 -5.44 -1.04 11.74
C THR A 138 -4.35 -0.13 12.30
N PHE A 139 -4.22 1.07 11.73
CA PHE A 139 -3.27 2.08 12.19
C PHE A 139 -3.54 2.46 13.65
N ALA A 140 -4.80 2.78 14.00
CA ALA A 140 -5.17 3.11 15.37
C ALA A 140 -4.92 1.94 16.34
N ALA A 141 -5.19 0.70 15.94
CA ALA A 141 -4.90 -0.48 16.73
C ALA A 141 -3.39 -0.67 16.96
N LEU A 142 -2.56 -0.48 15.92
CA LEU A 142 -1.10 -0.55 16.04
C LEU A 142 -0.57 0.52 16.98
N VAL A 143 -1.11 1.75 16.91
CA VAL A 143 -0.76 2.85 17.84
C VAL A 143 -1.19 2.51 19.26
N ALA A 144 -2.42 2.02 19.46
CA ALA A 144 -2.95 1.69 20.78
C ALA A 144 -2.23 0.50 21.44
N LEU A 145 -1.78 -0.46 20.64
CA LEU A 145 -1.06 -1.64 21.14
C LEU A 145 0.39 -1.31 21.56
N GLY A 146 0.97 -0.17 21.21
CA GLY A 146 2.34 0.18 21.57
C GLY A 146 3.38 -0.83 21.07
N SER A 147 4.64 -0.69 21.47
CA SER A 147 5.69 -1.64 21.07
C SER A 147 5.61 -2.92 21.92
N PRO A 148 5.73 -4.14 21.34
CA PRO A 148 5.81 -5.37 22.13
C PRO A 148 7.02 -5.42 23.07
N LEU A 149 8.03 -4.60 22.79
CA LEU A 149 9.29 -4.51 23.55
C LEU A 149 9.08 -3.86 24.92
N GLU A 150 8.10 -2.97 25.07
CA GLU A 150 7.74 -2.36 26.37
C GLU A 150 7.13 -3.37 27.37
N ARG A 151 6.82 -4.60 26.93
CA ARG A 151 6.20 -5.64 27.77
C ARG A 151 7.16 -6.75 28.19
N LEU A 152 8.42 -6.70 27.76
CA LEU A 152 9.40 -7.69 28.19
C LEU A 152 9.89 -7.34 29.59
N PRO A 153 9.94 -8.30 30.53
CA PRO A 153 10.62 -8.09 31.80
C PRO A 153 12.12 -7.87 31.56
N ASP A 154 12.73 -6.98 32.34
CA ASP A 154 14.16 -6.67 32.33
C ASP A 154 15.05 -7.91 32.52
#